data_AF-A0A7J8LFU4-F1
#
_entry.id   AF-A0A7J8LFU4-F1
#
_cell.length_a   1.000
_cell.length_b   1.000
_cell.length_c   1.000
_cell.angle_alpha   90.00
_cell.angle_beta   90.00
_cell.angle_gamma   90.00
#
_symmetry.space_group_name_H-M   'P 1'
#
loop_
_entity.id
_entity.type
_entity.pdbx_description
1 polymer ?
#
loop_
_entity_poly.entity_id
_entity_poly.type
_entity_poly.pdbx_seq_one_letter_code
_entity_poly.pdbx_strand_id
1 'polypeptide(L)'
;MWFSEYLFLERSWAKDENTIKAGLQRLRDYPQPFWLALFVEGTRFTQAKLVAAQEYATSQGLPIPRNVLIPRTKGFVSAVSHMRSFVPAIYDISVAIPKSSPSPTMLRLFKGQSSVVHIHIKRHLMKELPETDEAVAQWCKDLFVEKDKLLDKHIAEDTFSDQPLQDIGRPAKPLLVVCSWACIVGYGALKFLQQSSLLSSWRGIALSAFILAIVTFLMQILILFTQSERSTPAKVAAGKPRMTGRVQQQ
;
A
#
# COMPACT_ATOMS: atom_id res chain seq x y z
N MET A 1 9.71 -0.82 11.50
CA MET A 1 9.27 0.35 10.71
C MET A 1 10.39 1.36 10.45
N TRP A 2 11.33 1.58 11.38
CA TRP A 2 12.48 2.48 11.16
C TRP A 2 13.42 2.04 10.02
N PHE A 3 13.58 0.72 9.81
CA PHE A 3 14.48 0.14 8.79
C PHE A 3 13.92 0.09 7.36
N SER A 4 12.79 0.75 7.09
CA SER A 4 12.15 0.75 5.76
C SER A 4 12.18 2.12 5.09
N GLU A 5 12.90 3.10 5.67
CA GLU A 5 13.08 4.47 5.13
C GLU A 5 11.75 5.10 4.63
N TYR A 6 10.68 4.94 5.42
CA TYR A 6 9.37 5.51 5.07
C TYR A 6 9.42 7.04 5.10
N LEU A 7 8.87 7.66 4.06
CA LEU A 7 8.55 9.09 4.07
C LEU A 7 7.24 9.32 4.81
N PHE A 8 7.33 9.76 6.05
CA PHE A 8 6.16 10.10 6.87
C PHE A 8 5.57 11.44 6.40
N LEU A 9 4.29 11.44 6.07
CA LEU A 9 3.55 12.61 5.60
C LEU A 9 2.45 12.99 6.60
N GLU A 10 2.29 14.28 6.86
CA GLU A 10 1.28 14.86 7.74
C GLU A 10 -0.07 15.10 7.04
N ARG A 11 -0.19 14.73 5.76
CA ARG A 11 -1.37 15.01 4.90
C ARG A 11 -1.60 16.51 4.72
N SER A 12 -0.54 17.31 4.79
CA SER A 12 -0.55 18.75 4.57
C SER A 12 0.57 19.12 3.61
N TRP A 13 0.20 19.48 2.38
CA TRP A 13 1.17 19.77 1.32
C TRP A 13 2.22 20.80 1.75
N ALA A 14 1.81 21.87 2.43
CA ALA A 14 2.71 22.94 2.87
C ALA A 14 3.82 22.46 3.81
N LYS A 15 3.61 21.36 4.54
CA LYS A 15 4.63 20.74 5.41
C LYS A 15 5.36 19.61 4.70
N ASP A 16 4.62 18.82 3.93
CA ASP A 16 5.08 17.57 3.34
C ASP A 16 5.97 17.78 2.13
N GLU A 17 5.85 18.90 1.41
CA GLU A 17 6.61 19.16 0.17
C GLU A 17 8.13 19.08 0.39
N ASN A 18 8.64 19.74 1.43
CA ASN A 18 10.06 19.74 1.75
C ASN A 18 10.53 18.35 2.21
N THR A 19 9.72 17.64 3.00
CA THR A 19 10.01 16.28 3.48
C THR A 19 10.08 15.30 2.32
N ILE A 20 9.13 15.38 1.39
CA ILE A 20 9.11 14.56 0.16
C ILE A 20 10.35 14.86 -0.66
N LYS A 21 10.62 16.14 -0.96
CA LYS A 21 11.78 16.54 -1.75
C LYS A 21 13.10 16.02 -1.16
N ALA A 22 13.34 16.29 0.13
CA ALA A 22 14.55 15.84 0.81
C ALA A 22 14.66 14.31 0.84
N GLY A 23 13.55 13.63 1.10
CA GLY A 23 13.48 12.17 1.10
C GLY A 23 13.82 11.54 -0.25
N LEU A 24 13.25 12.06 -1.32
CA LEU A 24 13.50 11.58 -2.69
C LEU A 24 14.93 11.88 -3.15
N GLN A 25 15.47 13.05 -2.80
CA GLN A 25 16.85 13.40 -3.14
C GLN A 25 17.87 12.47 -2.49
N ARG A 26 17.62 12.00 -1.25
CA ARG A 26 18.48 11.01 -0.58
C ARG A 26 18.55 9.67 -1.33
N LEU A 27 17.52 9.33 -2.11
CA LEU A 27 17.50 8.09 -2.89
C LEU A 27 18.43 8.14 -4.10
N ARG A 28 18.87 9.33 -4.52
CA ARG A 28 19.78 9.48 -5.67
C ARG A 28 21.13 8.80 -5.42
N ASP A 29 21.66 8.98 -4.21
CA ASP A 29 22.98 8.47 -3.82
C ASP A 29 22.86 7.19 -2.98
N TYR A 30 21.73 6.48 -3.09
CA TYR A 30 21.50 5.26 -2.32
C TYR A 30 22.44 4.15 -2.82
N PRO A 31 23.19 3.47 -1.92
CA PRO A 31 24.29 2.57 -2.31
C PRO A 31 23.85 1.26 -2.97
N GLN A 32 22.54 0.97 -2.98
CA GLN A 32 21.96 -0.26 -3.51
C GLN A 32 20.77 0.02 -4.42
N PRO A 33 20.35 -0.92 -5.29
CA PRO A 33 19.07 -0.80 -5.98
C PRO A 33 17.92 -0.69 -4.98
N PHE A 34 16.98 0.23 -5.22
CA PHE A 34 15.83 0.46 -4.34
C PHE A 34 14.51 0.35 -5.09
N TRP A 35 13.45 0.09 -4.35
CA TRP A 35 12.06 0.17 -4.81
C TRP A 35 11.32 1.20 -3.96
N LEU A 36 10.67 2.17 -4.61
CA LEU A 36 9.80 3.14 -3.94
C LEU A 36 8.34 2.83 -4.28
N ALA A 37 7.57 2.41 -3.28
CA ALA A 37 6.14 2.17 -3.42
C ALA A 37 5.35 3.46 -3.17
N LEU A 38 4.53 3.87 -4.14
CA LEU A 38 3.66 5.05 -4.03
C LEU A 38 2.19 4.65 -4.08
N PHE A 39 1.44 4.98 -3.02
CA PHE A 39 0.00 4.76 -2.94
C PHE A 39 -0.74 6.07 -3.22
N VAL A 40 -0.97 6.36 -4.49
CA VAL A 40 -1.50 7.66 -4.91
C VAL A 40 -2.95 7.91 -4.49
N GLU A 41 -3.73 6.87 -4.17
CA GLU A 41 -5.06 7.02 -3.55
C GLU A 41 -4.99 7.74 -2.19
N GLY A 42 -3.84 7.66 -1.52
CA GLY A 42 -3.57 8.32 -0.23
C GLY A 42 -4.31 7.71 0.96
N THR A 43 -5.05 6.62 0.76
CA THR A 43 -5.78 5.92 1.82
C THR A 43 -6.08 4.48 1.41
N ARG A 44 -6.43 3.64 2.38
CA ARG A 44 -6.90 2.28 2.09
C ARG A 44 -8.31 2.32 1.49
N PHE A 45 -8.52 1.51 0.46
CA PHE A 45 -9.82 1.26 -0.12
C PHE A 45 -10.81 0.71 0.92
N THR A 46 -12.01 1.31 0.97
CA THR A 46 -13.17 0.81 1.70
C THR A 46 -14.43 1.22 0.94
N GLN A 47 -15.53 0.46 1.09
CA GLN A 47 -16.77 0.76 0.37
C GLN A 47 -17.29 2.17 0.68
N ALA A 48 -17.23 2.60 1.94
CA ALA A 48 -17.64 3.95 2.35
C ALA A 48 -16.82 5.05 1.64
N LYS A 49 -15.52 4.83 1.43
CA LYS A 49 -14.65 5.80 0.72
C LYS A 49 -14.87 5.76 -0.78
N LEU A 50 -15.23 4.61 -1.35
CA LEU A 50 -15.61 4.51 -2.75
C LEU A 50 -16.87 5.34 -3.01
N VAL A 51 -17.91 5.21 -2.18
CA VAL A 51 -19.14 6.02 -2.31
C VAL A 51 -18.82 7.52 -2.23
N ALA A 52 -18.03 7.94 -1.23
CA ALA A 52 -17.60 9.34 -1.12
C ALA A 52 -16.78 9.82 -2.35
N ALA A 53 -15.95 8.93 -2.92
CA ALA A 53 -15.21 9.25 -4.15
C ALA A 53 -16.15 9.38 -5.36
N GLN A 54 -17.20 8.56 -5.47
CA GLN A 54 -18.21 8.63 -6.53
C GLN A 54 -19.04 9.93 -6.45
N GLU A 55 -19.43 10.34 -5.24
CA GLU A 55 -20.10 11.63 -5.00
C GLU A 55 -19.22 12.80 -5.42
N TYR A 56 -17.94 12.77 -5.02
CA TYR A 56 -16.97 13.79 -5.42
C TYR A 56 -16.77 13.82 -6.94
N ALA A 57 -16.59 12.67 -7.59
CA ALA A 57 -16.44 12.57 -9.04
C ALA A 57 -17.64 13.19 -9.77
N THR A 58 -18.86 12.85 -9.34
CA THR A 58 -20.10 13.40 -9.89
C THR A 58 -20.15 14.92 -9.75
N SER A 59 -19.78 15.46 -8.58
CA SER A 59 -19.79 16.92 -8.35
C SER A 59 -18.78 17.69 -9.20
N GLN A 60 -17.67 17.05 -9.57
CA GLN A 60 -16.57 17.66 -10.33
C GLN A 60 -16.61 17.32 -11.83
N GLY A 61 -17.56 16.51 -12.28
CA GLY A 61 -17.63 16.03 -13.66
C GLY A 61 -16.46 15.11 -14.04
N LEU A 62 -15.90 14.38 -13.07
CA LEU A 62 -14.84 13.39 -13.30
C LEU A 62 -15.45 12.01 -13.61
N PRO A 63 -14.69 11.11 -14.26
CA PRO A 63 -15.08 9.71 -14.39
C PRO A 63 -15.38 9.10 -13.01
N ILE A 64 -16.55 8.46 -12.89
CA ILE A 64 -17.02 7.87 -11.64
C ILE A 64 -16.34 6.50 -11.46
N PRO A 65 -15.48 6.32 -10.44
CA PRO A 65 -14.76 5.07 -10.26
C PRO A 65 -15.67 3.99 -9.66
N ARG A 66 -15.42 2.73 -10.02
CA ARG A 66 -16.18 1.56 -9.53
C ARG A 66 -15.37 0.66 -8.60
N ASN A 67 -14.07 0.54 -8.85
CA ASN A 67 -13.17 -0.43 -8.21
C ASN A 67 -11.95 0.24 -7.56
N VAL A 68 -11.66 1.50 -7.89
CA VAL A 68 -10.50 2.26 -7.37
C VAL A 68 -10.94 3.55 -6.67
N LEU A 69 -10.03 4.19 -5.94
CA LEU A 69 -10.24 5.55 -5.45
C LEU A 69 -9.63 6.58 -6.41
N ILE A 70 -10.07 7.83 -6.29
CA ILE A 70 -9.54 8.93 -7.12
C ILE A 70 -8.11 9.25 -6.66
N PRO A 71 -7.12 9.25 -7.57
CA PRO A 71 -5.72 9.48 -7.20
C PRO A 71 -5.46 10.93 -6.77
N ARG A 72 -4.66 11.08 -5.71
CA ARG A 72 -4.08 12.35 -5.24
C ARG A 72 -2.73 12.54 -5.91
N THR A 73 -2.70 13.33 -6.97
CA THR A 73 -1.55 13.38 -7.89
C THR A 73 -0.34 14.18 -7.37
N LYS A 74 -0.50 15.11 -6.42
CA LYS A 74 0.60 16.01 -5.99
C LYS A 74 1.87 15.28 -5.56
N GLY A 75 1.74 14.26 -4.72
CA GLY A 75 2.88 13.46 -4.26
C GLY A 75 3.55 12.69 -5.39
N PHE A 76 2.75 12.17 -6.34
CA PHE A 76 3.24 11.46 -7.51
C PHE A 76 3.98 12.39 -8.48
N VAL A 77 3.41 13.56 -8.78
CA VAL A 77 4.03 14.59 -9.63
C VAL A 77 5.38 15.02 -9.04
N SER A 78 5.42 15.31 -7.74
CA SER A 78 6.68 15.64 -7.06
C SER A 78 7.70 14.51 -7.12
N ALA A 79 7.26 13.26 -6.97
CA ALA A 79 8.14 12.09 -7.14
C ALA A 79 8.73 12.02 -8.55
N VAL A 80 7.90 12.15 -9.58
CA VAL A 80 8.36 12.15 -10.98
C VAL A 80 9.33 13.31 -11.23
N SER A 81 8.98 14.53 -10.82
CA SER A 81 9.79 15.73 -11.03
C SER A 81 11.20 15.61 -10.42
N HIS A 82 11.30 15.10 -9.19
CA HIS A 82 12.60 14.98 -8.50
C HIS A 82 13.40 13.73 -8.90
N MET A 83 12.74 12.66 -9.33
CA MET A 83 13.40 11.37 -9.59
C MET A 83 13.68 11.09 -11.06
N ARG A 84 13.11 11.87 -11.99
CA ARG A 84 13.22 11.65 -13.45
C ARG A 84 14.65 11.44 -13.94
N SER A 85 15.62 12.09 -13.31
CA SER A 85 17.04 12.02 -13.71
C SER A 85 17.75 10.71 -13.35
N PHE A 86 17.28 9.94 -12.37
CA PHE A 86 17.98 8.75 -11.88
C PHE A 86 17.11 7.50 -11.74
N VAL A 87 15.78 7.63 -11.80
CA VAL A 87 14.87 6.47 -11.84
C VAL A 87 14.50 6.14 -13.28
N PRO A 88 14.78 4.92 -13.76
CA PRO A 88 14.60 4.58 -15.17
C PRO A 88 13.15 4.27 -15.56
N ALA A 89 12.32 3.79 -14.64
CA ALA A 89 10.99 3.30 -14.94
C ALA A 89 10.05 3.35 -13.74
N ILE A 90 8.75 3.39 -14.03
CA ILE A 90 7.65 3.24 -13.09
C ILE A 90 6.95 1.92 -13.41
N TYR A 91 6.73 1.11 -12.37
CA TYR A 91 5.95 -0.11 -12.49
C TYR A 91 4.55 0.18 -11.98
N ASP A 92 3.59 0.12 -12.90
CA ASP A 92 2.20 0.15 -12.56
C ASP A 92 1.73 -1.26 -12.16
N ILE A 93 1.17 -1.39 -10.97
CA ILE A 93 0.77 -2.68 -10.39
C ILE A 93 -0.70 -2.60 -9.99
N SER A 94 -1.50 -3.51 -10.56
CA SER A 94 -2.89 -3.76 -10.15
C SER A 94 -3.00 -5.15 -9.56
N VAL A 95 -3.68 -5.23 -8.42
CA VAL A 95 -3.82 -6.46 -7.64
C VAL A 95 -5.28 -6.79 -7.50
N ALA A 96 -5.67 -8.01 -7.81
CA ALA A 96 -7.02 -8.50 -7.62
C ALA A 96 -7.02 -9.90 -7.01
N ILE A 97 -8.07 -10.22 -6.27
CA ILE A 97 -8.27 -11.52 -5.65
C ILE A 97 -9.30 -12.26 -6.50
N PRO A 98 -8.99 -13.48 -6.98
CA PRO A 98 -9.94 -14.27 -7.75
C PRO A 98 -11.21 -14.55 -6.96
N LYS A 99 -12.37 -14.60 -7.62
CA LYS A 99 -13.65 -14.86 -6.92
C LYS A 99 -13.69 -16.20 -6.20
N SER A 100 -12.96 -17.17 -6.74
CA SER A 100 -12.82 -18.52 -6.18
C SER A 100 -11.97 -18.57 -4.91
N SER A 101 -11.21 -17.51 -4.62
CA SER A 101 -10.24 -17.47 -3.52
C SER A 101 -10.71 -16.53 -2.42
N PRO A 102 -10.61 -16.93 -1.13
CA PRO A 102 -10.97 -16.02 -0.06
C PRO A 102 -9.92 -14.91 0.04
N SER A 103 -10.32 -13.74 0.55
CA SER A 103 -9.41 -12.63 0.75
C SER A 103 -8.25 -13.02 1.68
N PRO A 104 -7.02 -12.58 1.37
CA PRO A 104 -5.87 -12.81 2.24
C PRO A 104 -6.08 -12.05 3.55
N THR A 105 -5.95 -12.75 4.67
CA THR A 105 -5.93 -12.13 5.99
C THR A 105 -4.72 -12.62 6.76
N MET A 106 -4.21 -11.80 7.69
CA MET A 106 -3.11 -12.19 8.57
C MET A 106 -3.40 -13.50 9.30
N LEU A 107 -4.64 -13.71 9.73
CA LEU A 107 -5.06 -14.92 10.42
C LEU A 107 -5.00 -16.16 9.52
N ARG A 108 -5.36 -16.03 8.23
CA ARG A 108 -5.21 -17.11 7.25
C ARG A 108 -3.74 -17.43 6.99
N LEU A 109 -2.89 -16.40 6.89
CA LEU A 109 -1.44 -16.56 6.76
C LEU A 109 -0.86 -17.34 7.97
N PHE A 110 -1.22 -16.96 9.20
CA PHE A 110 -0.78 -17.67 10.41
C PHE A 110 -1.30 -19.11 10.50
N LYS A 111 -2.48 -19.38 9.93
CA LYS A 111 -3.03 -20.74 9.80
C LYS A 111 -2.41 -21.56 8.66
N GLY A 112 -1.44 -21.02 7.93
CA GLY A 112 -0.83 -21.69 6.79
C GLY A 112 -1.79 -21.88 5.61
N GLN A 113 -2.87 -21.11 5.54
CA GLN A 113 -3.86 -21.22 4.48
C GLN A 113 -3.40 -20.50 3.21
N SER A 114 -3.47 -21.20 2.08
CA SER A 114 -3.16 -20.63 0.76
C SER A 114 -4.09 -19.46 0.42
N SER A 115 -3.52 -18.39 -0.13
CA SER A 115 -4.26 -17.28 -0.74
C SER A 115 -3.70 -17.04 -2.14
N VAL A 116 -4.58 -16.99 -3.14
CA VAL A 116 -4.21 -16.69 -4.53
C VAL A 116 -4.52 -15.23 -4.81
N VAL A 117 -3.61 -14.57 -5.51
CA VAL A 117 -3.74 -13.17 -5.90
C VAL A 117 -3.27 -13.06 -7.35
N HIS A 118 -4.08 -12.43 -8.19
CA HIS A 118 -3.68 -12.07 -9.55
C HIS A 118 -3.03 -10.69 -9.53
N ILE A 119 -1.89 -10.55 -10.19
CA ILE A 119 -1.14 -9.30 -10.26
C ILE A 119 -0.94 -8.96 -11.74
N HIS A 120 -1.38 -7.78 -12.14
CA HIS A 120 -1.09 -7.20 -13.44
C HIS A 120 0.00 -6.13 -13.28
N ILE A 121 1.09 -6.25 -14.04
CA ILE A 121 2.24 -5.34 -13.97
C ILE A 121 2.49 -4.75 -15.35
N LYS A 122 2.51 -3.42 -15.45
CA LYS A 122 2.87 -2.68 -16.65
C LYS A 122 4.07 -1.78 -16.35
N ARG A 123 5.12 -1.88 -17.18
CA ARG A 123 6.32 -1.03 -17.05
C ARG A 123 6.17 0.19 -17.94
N HIS A 124 6.38 1.37 -17.37
CA HIS A 124 6.43 2.65 -18.06
C HIS A 124 7.85 3.22 -17.95
N LEU A 125 8.47 3.60 -19.06
CA LEU A 125 9.79 4.24 -18.99
C LEU A 125 9.63 5.68 -18.50
N MET A 126 10.53 6.12 -17.62
CA MET A 126 10.47 7.49 -17.08
C MET A 126 10.58 8.55 -18.20
N LYS A 127 11.29 8.23 -19.28
CA LYS A 127 11.47 9.07 -20.46
C LYS A 127 10.21 9.23 -21.32
N GLU A 128 9.22 8.34 -21.16
CA GLU A 128 7.96 8.38 -21.91
C GLU A 128 6.88 9.20 -21.18
N LEU A 129 7.13 9.59 -19.93
CA LEU A 129 6.19 10.40 -19.18
C LEU A 129 6.19 11.86 -19.69
N PRO A 130 5.03 12.54 -19.66
CA PRO A 130 4.95 13.96 -20.00
C PRO A 130 5.90 14.83 -19.18
N GLU A 131 6.37 15.94 -19.73
CA GLU A 131 7.35 16.82 -19.06
C GLU A 131 6.71 17.81 -18.07
N THR A 132 5.47 18.24 -18.29
CA THR A 132 4.80 19.21 -17.42
C THR A 132 4.10 18.54 -16.24
N ASP A 133 4.12 19.21 -15.09
CA ASP A 133 3.50 18.71 -13.85
C ASP A 133 2.00 18.43 -14.01
N GLU A 134 1.29 19.29 -14.76
CA GLU A 134 -0.13 19.12 -15.07
C GLU A 134 -0.38 17.89 -15.95
N ALA A 135 0.48 17.63 -16.93
CA ALA A 135 0.35 16.48 -17.82
C ALA A 135 0.71 15.18 -17.10
N VAL A 136 1.69 15.18 -16.20
CA VAL A 136 2.00 14.04 -15.32
C VAL A 136 0.82 13.74 -14.38
N ALA A 137 0.18 14.79 -13.84
CA ALA A 137 -1.02 14.62 -13.04
C ALA A 137 -2.16 14.00 -13.85
N GLN A 138 -2.36 14.45 -15.09
CA GLN A 138 -3.39 13.90 -15.97
C GLN A 138 -3.09 12.44 -16.35
N TRP A 139 -1.86 12.13 -16.72
CA TRP A 139 -1.40 10.75 -16.99
C TRP A 139 -1.69 9.81 -15.81
N CYS A 140 -1.45 10.26 -14.58
CA CYS A 140 -1.75 9.49 -13.37
C CYS A 140 -3.26 9.24 -13.20
N LYS A 141 -4.11 10.22 -13.53
CA LYS A 141 -5.57 10.04 -13.51
C LYS A 141 -6.04 9.07 -14.60
N ASP A 142 -5.50 9.19 -15.81
CA ASP A 142 -5.86 8.34 -16.94
C ASP A 142 -5.49 6.88 -16.66
N LEU A 143 -4.33 6.62 -16.04
CA LEU A 143 -3.98 5.29 -15.55
C LEU A 143 -5.00 4.73 -14.57
N PHE A 144 -5.53 5.54 -13.65
CA PHE A 144 -6.54 5.07 -12.70
C PHE A 144 -7.86 4.74 -13.38
N VAL A 145 -8.22 5.45 -14.46
CA VAL A 145 -9.38 5.10 -15.30
C VAL A 145 -9.14 3.78 -16.03
N GLU A 146 -7.93 3.55 -16.56
CA GLU A 146 -7.56 2.26 -17.17
C GLU A 146 -7.62 1.12 -16.16
N LYS A 147 -7.11 1.33 -14.94
CA LYS A 147 -7.16 0.35 -13.86
C LYS A 147 -8.58 0.01 -13.43
N ASP A 148 -9.47 0.99 -13.39
CA ASP A 148 -10.86 0.77 -13.02
C ASP A 148 -11.53 -0.19 -13.99
N LYS A 149 -11.32 0.02 -15.30
CA LYS A 149 -11.78 -0.88 -16.38
C LYS A 149 -11.12 -2.25 -16.33
N LEU A 150 -9.83 -2.28 -16.03
CA LEU A 150 -9.06 -3.51 -15.90
C LEU A 150 -9.57 -4.37 -14.74
N LEU A 151 -9.92 -3.76 -13.62
CA LEU A 151 -10.53 -4.43 -12.48
C LEU A 151 -11.98 -4.85 -12.78
N ASP A 152 -12.75 -4.07 -13.52
CA ASP A 152 -14.08 -4.50 -14.00
C ASP A 152 -13.96 -5.76 -14.87
N LYS A 153 -12.97 -5.82 -15.78
CA LYS A 153 -12.68 -7.02 -16.59
C LYS A 153 -12.33 -8.22 -15.71
N HIS A 154 -11.43 -8.04 -14.75
CA HIS A 154 -11.05 -9.11 -13.81
C HIS A 154 -12.23 -9.58 -12.97
N ILE A 155 -13.09 -8.67 -12.51
CA ILE A 155 -14.32 -9.04 -11.80
C ILE A 155 -15.27 -9.82 -12.71
N ALA A 156 -15.35 -9.52 -14.01
CA ALA A 156 -16.22 -10.26 -14.93
C ALA A 156 -15.64 -11.65 -15.30
N GLU A 157 -14.36 -11.71 -15.64
CA GLU A 157 -13.72 -12.85 -16.33
C GLU A 157 -12.68 -13.61 -15.47
N ASP A 158 -12.41 -13.16 -14.25
CA ASP A 158 -11.37 -13.67 -13.33
C ASP A 158 -9.93 -13.56 -13.87
N THR A 159 -9.73 -12.87 -15.00
CA THR A 159 -8.43 -12.59 -15.63
C THR A 159 -8.26 -11.12 -15.99
N PHE A 160 -7.01 -10.65 -15.98
CA PHE A 160 -6.66 -9.30 -16.42
C PHE A 160 -6.49 -9.18 -17.94
N SER A 161 -6.05 -10.26 -18.58
CA SER A 161 -5.74 -10.27 -20.01
C SER A 161 -5.83 -11.68 -20.56
N ASP A 162 -5.75 -11.80 -21.88
CA ASP A 162 -5.75 -13.09 -22.56
C ASP A 162 -4.34 -13.73 -22.57
N GLN A 163 -3.35 -13.03 -22.00
CA GLN A 163 -2.00 -13.58 -21.83
C GLN A 163 -2.01 -14.71 -20.79
N PRO A 164 -1.22 -15.78 -21.01
CA PRO A 164 -1.14 -16.87 -20.06
C PRO A 164 -0.61 -16.37 -18.72
N LEU A 165 -1.22 -16.84 -17.64
CA LEU A 165 -0.80 -16.53 -16.28
C LEU A 165 0.65 -17.02 -16.08
N GLN A 166 1.55 -16.09 -15.78
CA GLN A 166 2.93 -16.43 -15.46
C GLN A 166 3.02 -16.85 -13.99
N ASP A 167 3.16 -18.16 -13.75
CA ASP A 167 3.46 -18.67 -12.42
C ASP A 167 4.95 -18.41 -12.09
N ILE A 168 5.17 -17.62 -11.04
CA ILE A 168 6.51 -17.26 -10.55
C ILE A 168 7.12 -18.44 -9.76
N GLY A 169 6.31 -19.46 -9.44
CA GLY A 169 6.72 -20.59 -8.63
C GLY A 169 7.08 -20.17 -7.20
N ARG A 170 7.48 -21.16 -6.39
CA ARG A 170 7.99 -20.92 -5.03
C ARG A 170 9.50 -21.12 -5.00
N PRO A 171 10.31 -20.06 -4.88
CA PRO A 171 11.76 -20.23 -4.83
C PRO A 171 12.17 -20.98 -3.55
N ALA A 172 13.10 -21.92 -3.68
CA ALA A 172 13.61 -22.69 -2.53
C ALA A 172 14.57 -21.88 -1.63
N LYS A 173 15.20 -20.82 -2.17
CA LYS A 173 16.21 -20.04 -1.42
C LYS A 173 15.63 -19.37 -0.16
N PRO A 174 14.49 -18.66 -0.21
CA PRO A 174 13.89 -18.11 1.00
C PRO A 174 13.49 -19.19 2.00
N LEU A 175 13.02 -20.36 1.54
CA LEU A 175 12.68 -21.47 2.42
C LEU A 175 13.91 -21.94 3.21
N LEU A 176 15.05 -22.12 2.56
CA LEU A 176 16.30 -22.49 3.22
C LEU A 176 16.73 -21.47 4.28
N VAL A 177 16.62 -20.17 3.97
CA VAL A 177 16.95 -19.10 4.90
C VAL A 177 16.02 -19.13 6.12
N VAL A 178 14.71 -19.27 5.90
CA VAL A 178 13.72 -19.34 6.98
C VAL A 178 13.95 -20.58 7.85
N CYS A 179 14.19 -21.74 7.24
CA CYS A 179 14.50 -22.97 7.98
C CYS A 179 15.79 -22.83 8.80
N SER A 180 16.85 -22.23 8.23
CA SER A 180 18.12 -22.03 8.92
C SER A 180 17.95 -21.14 10.15
N TRP A 181 17.26 -20.00 10.00
CA TRP A 181 16.96 -19.12 11.13
C TRP A 181 16.05 -19.77 12.17
N ALA A 182 15.04 -20.54 11.73
CA ALA A 182 14.17 -21.27 12.64
C ALA A 182 14.96 -22.31 13.46
N CYS A 183 15.92 -23.01 12.86
CA CYS A 183 16.81 -23.93 13.58
C CYS A 183 17.70 -23.21 14.59
N ILE A 184 18.33 -22.08 14.22
CA ILE A 184 19.20 -21.30 15.12
C ILE A 184 18.40 -20.75 16.30
N VAL A 185 17.26 -20.10 16.04
CA VAL A 185 16.39 -19.53 17.07
C VAL A 185 15.79 -20.63 17.94
N GLY A 186 15.34 -21.73 17.33
CA GLY A 186 14.81 -22.89 18.04
C GLY A 186 15.84 -23.52 18.98
N TYR A 187 17.08 -23.72 18.51
CA TYR A 187 18.16 -24.22 19.34
C TYR A 187 18.49 -23.27 20.50
N GLY A 188 18.58 -21.97 20.23
CA GLY A 188 18.80 -20.95 21.26
C GLY A 188 17.69 -20.95 22.32
N ALA A 189 16.43 -21.06 21.88
CA ALA A 189 15.27 -21.18 22.78
C ALA A 189 15.34 -22.45 23.63
N LEU A 190 15.68 -23.61 23.03
CA LEU A 190 15.82 -24.87 23.77
C LEU A 190 16.94 -24.79 24.82
N LYS A 191 18.12 -24.25 24.45
CA LYS A 191 19.22 -24.06 25.41
C LYS A 191 18.85 -23.10 26.53
N PHE A 192 18.17 -22.01 26.21
CA PHE A 192 17.67 -21.06 27.20
C PHE A 192 16.69 -21.74 28.18
N LEU A 193 15.74 -22.51 27.68
CA LEU A 193 14.78 -23.24 28.52
C LEU A 193 15.46 -24.28 29.42
N GLN A 194 16.47 -25.00 28.89
CA GLN A 194 17.26 -25.97 29.67
C GLN A 194 18.07 -25.29 30.78
N GLN A 195 18.68 -24.13 30.52
CA GLN A 195 19.52 -23.43 31.49
C GLN A 195 18.73 -22.66 32.56
N SER A 196 17.59 -22.08 32.17
CA SER A 196 16.88 -21.12 33.02
C SER A 196 16.01 -21.76 34.10
N SER A 197 15.74 -23.08 34.04
CA SER A 197 14.75 -23.77 34.89
C SER A 197 13.40 -23.04 35.00
N LEU A 198 13.11 -22.14 34.05
CA LEU A 198 11.99 -21.18 34.07
C LEU A 198 10.64 -21.89 34.17
N LEU A 199 10.53 -23.06 33.54
CA LEU A 199 9.34 -23.90 33.55
C LEU A 199 9.32 -24.92 34.69
N SER A 200 10.40 -25.03 35.48
CA SER A 200 10.49 -25.95 36.62
C SER A 200 9.96 -25.35 37.92
N SER A 201 9.85 -24.03 38.02
CA SER A 201 9.33 -23.34 39.21
C SER A 201 7.95 -22.74 38.94
N TRP A 202 7.05 -22.83 39.92
CA TRP A 202 5.72 -22.21 39.82
C TRP A 202 5.78 -20.70 39.55
N ARG A 203 6.76 -20.01 40.16
CA ARG A 203 7.00 -18.57 39.94
C ARG A 203 7.37 -18.28 38.49
N GLY A 204 8.23 -19.09 37.88
CA GLY A 204 8.64 -18.91 36.49
C GLY A 204 7.53 -19.24 35.49
N ILE A 205 6.71 -20.25 35.77
CA ILE A 205 5.50 -20.56 34.99
C ILE A 205 4.50 -19.40 35.07
N ALA A 206 4.22 -18.90 36.29
CA ALA A 206 3.30 -17.79 36.49
C ALA A 206 3.79 -16.50 35.78
N LEU A 207 5.07 -16.19 35.87
CA LEU A 207 5.67 -15.04 35.18
C LEU A 207 5.56 -15.19 33.65
N SER A 208 5.85 -16.38 33.12
CA SER A 208 5.76 -16.66 31.68
C SER A 208 4.33 -16.55 31.16
N ALA A 209 3.36 -17.10 31.90
CA ALA A 209 1.94 -16.99 31.58
C ALA A 209 1.45 -15.53 31.61
N PHE A 210 1.91 -14.74 32.59
CA PHE A 210 1.60 -13.32 32.67
C PHE A 210 2.16 -12.52 31.50
N ILE A 211 3.41 -12.77 31.11
CA ILE A 211 4.03 -12.15 29.92
C ILE A 211 3.26 -12.53 28.67
N LEU A 212 2.90 -13.80 28.49
CA LEU A 212 2.14 -14.26 27.34
C LEU A 212 0.74 -13.61 27.27
N ALA A 213 0.07 -13.44 28.41
CA ALA A 213 -1.21 -12.73 28.49
C ALA A 213 -1.07 -11.26 28.07
N ILE A 214 -0.03 -10.56 28.56
CA ILE A 214 0.27 -9.18 28.15
C ILE A 214 0.51 -9.11 26.65
N VAL A 215 1.38 -9.97 26.10
CA VAL A 215 1.68 -10.00 24.67
C VAL A 215 0.41 -10.23 23.85
N THR A 216 -0.44 -11.17 24.27
CA THR A 216 -1.71 -11.47 23.59
C THR A 216 -2.65 -10.28 23.65
N PHE A 217 -2.76 -9.62 24.79
CA PHE A 217 -3.59 -8.41 24.95
C PHE A 217 -3.09 -7.26 24.07
N LEU A 218 -1.78 -6.98 24.08
CA LEU A 218 -1.17 -5.96 23.23
C LEU A 218 -1.35 -6.28 21.73
N MET A 219 -1.24 -7.55 21.35
CA MET A 219 -1.51 -8.00 19.99
C MET A 219 -2.97 -7.77 19.58
N GLN A 220 -3.93 -8.04 20.47
CA GLN A 220 -5.35 -7.75 20.21
C GLN A 220 -5.58 -6.25 20.01
N ILE A 221 -4.96 -5.41 20.85
CA ILE A 221 -4.99 -3.95 20.68
C ILE A 221 -4.44 -3.56 19.31
N LEU A 222 -3.26 -4.08 18.94
CA LEU A 222 -2.64 -3.77 17.65
C LEU A 222 -3.51 -4.19 16.46
N ILE A 223 -4.08 -5.41 16.51
CA ILE A 223 -5.00 -5.91 15.48
C ILE A 223 -6.19 -4.95 15.32
N LEU A 224 -6.81 -4.53 16.42
CA LEU A 224 -7.94 -3.59 16.41
C LEU A 224 -7.55 -2.21 15.83
N PHE A 225 -6.35 -1.71 16.15
CA PHE A 225 -5.85 -0.45 15.57
C PHE A 225 -5.50 -0.57 14.08
N THR A 226 -5.11 -1.74 13.60
CA THR A 226 -4.75 -1.95 12.19
C THR A 226 -5.94 -2.11 11.25
N GLN A 227 -7.18 -2.17 11.76
CA GLN A 227 -8.39 -2.26 10.94
C GLN A 227 -8.54 -1.03 10.02
N SER A 228 -8.74 -1.26 8.73
CA SER A 228 -8.84 -0.20 7.72
C SER A 228 -10.02 0.75 7.93
N GLU A 229 -11.10 0.28 8.57
CA GLU A 229 -12.32 1.04 8.84
C GLU A 229 -12.11 2.17 9.86
N ARG A 230 -11.12 2.05 10.74
CA ARG A 230 -10.83 3.04 11.79
C ARG A 230 -9.87 4.15 11.35
N SER A 231 -9.61 4.27 10.05
CA SER A 231 -8.68 5.29 9.54
C SER A 231 -9.26 6.70 9.67
N THR A 232 -8.46 7.66 10.10
CA THR A 232 -8.87 9.08 10.17
C THR A 232 -9.33 9.57 8.78
N PRO A 233 -10.58 10.05 8.65
CA PRO A 233 -11.08 10.58 7.39
C PRO A 233 -10.25 11.80 6.97
N ALA A 234 -10.10 11.99 5.65
CA ALA A 234 -9.45 13.18 5.14
C ALA A 234 -10.37 14.39 5.41
N LYS A 235 -9.81 15.49 5.92
CA LYS A 235 -10.53 16.78 5.96
C LYS A 235 -10.85 17.17 4.53
N VAL A 236 -12.13 17.17 4.16
CA VAL A 236 -12.60 17.66 2.87
C VAL A 236 -12.37 19.17 2.88
N ALA A 237 -11.52 19.67 1.99
CA ALA A 237 -11.42 21.10 1.76
C ALA A 237 -12.75 21.56 1.16
N ALA A 238 -13.46 22.46 1.85
CA ALA A 238 -14.70 23.03 1.36
C ALA A 238 -14.47 23.62 -0.05
N GLY A 239 -15.24 23.17 -1.03
CA GLY A 239 -15.20 23.70 -2.38
C GLY A 239 -15.48 25.21 -2.34
N LYS A 240 -14.63 26.01 -2.97
CA LYS A 240 -14.91 27.43 -3.19
C LYS A 240 -16.24 27.57 -3.96
N PRO A 241 -17.19 28.41 -3.51
CA PRO A 241 -18.39 28.69 -4.30
C PRO A 241 -17.98 29.29 -5.64
N ARG A 242 -18.50 28.76 -6.75
CA ARG A 242 -18.43 29.42 -8.06
C ARG A 242 -19.14 30.77 -7.93
N MET A 243 -18.40 31.87 -8.10
CA MET A 243 -19.01 33.17 -8.35
C MET A 243 -19.73 33.11 -9.70
N THR A 244 -21.05 33.03 -9.68
CA THR A 244 -21.90 33.31 -10.83
C THR A 244 -21.77 34.79 -11.17
N GLY A 245 -21.13 35.08 -12.31
CA GLY A 245 -21.11 36.43 -12.88
C GLY A 245 -22.54 36.87 -13.21
N ARG A 246 -22.98 37.97 -12.60
CA ARG A 246 -24.17 38.70 -13.05
C ARG A 246 -23.84 39.34 -14.40
N VAL A 247 -24.56 38.91 -15.43
CA VAL A 247 -24.72 39.64 -16.68
C VAL A 247 -25.44 40.96 -16.34
N GLN A 248 -24.75 42.08 -16.51
CA GLN A 248 -25.39 43.40 -16.58
C GLN A 248 -26.06 43.53 -17.95
N GLN A 249 -27.38 43.60 -17.96
CA GLN A 249 -28.14 44.20 -19.06
C GLN A 249 -28.01 45.72 -18.96
N GLN A 250 -27.47 46.33 -20.01
CA GLN A 250 -27.89 47.62 -20.54
C GLN A 250 -27.97 47.46 -22.05
#